data_AF-A0A956S7F6-F1
#
_entry.id   AF-A0A956S7F6-F1
#
_cell.length_a   1.000
_cell.length_b   1.000
_cell.length_c   1.000
_cell.angle_alpha   90.00
_cell.angle_beta   90.00
_cell.angle_gamma   90.00
#
_symmetry.space_group_name_H-M   'P 1'
#
loop_
_entity.id
_entity.type
_entity.pdbx_description
1 polymer ?
#
loop_
_entity_poly.entity_id
_entity_poly.type
_entity_poly.pdbx_seq_one_letter_code
_entity_poly.pdbx_strand_id
1 'polypeptide(L)' 'MQLELSNTAFWDIDMTTLNQTNKNFIIARVFMYGKFTDIKTIIKHYSKQEISEALKQYRGLDQYTISFAKALGYL' A
#
# COMPACT_ATOMS: atom_id res chain seq x y z
N MET A 1 -2.57 -15.46 -6.32
CA MET A 1 -1.57 -15.55 -5.23
C MET A 1 -2.07 -14.70 -4.08
N GLN A 2 -2.10 -15.26 -2.87
CA GLN A 2 -2.42 -14.50 -1.65
C GLN A 2 -1.29 -13.50 -1.38
N LEU A 3 -1.64 -12.28 -0.98
CA LEU A 3 -0.65 -11.29 -0.55
C LEU A 3 -0.16 -11.67 0.84
N GLU A 4 1.13 -11.96 0.97
CA GLU A 4 1.77 -12.11 2.28
C GLU A 4 2.20 -10.72 2.78
N LEU A 5 1.34 -10.11 3.59
CA LEU A 5 1.59 -8.83 4.26
C LEU A 5 1.65 -9.04 5.76
N SER A 6 2.54 -8.30 6.43
CA SER A 6 2.55 -8.26 7.88
C SER A 6 1.36 -7.47 8.44
N ASN A 7 0.95 -7.79 9.68
CA ASN A 7 -0.14 -7.08 10.36
C ASN A 7 0.21 -5.63 10.74
N THR A 8 1.46 -5.20 10.53
CA THR A 8 1.94 -3.86 10.94
C THR A 8 1.14 -2.73 10.28
N ALA A 9 0.73 -2.90 9.01
CA ALA A 9 -0.06 -1.89 8.30
C ALA A 9 -1.58 -1.94 8.59
N PHE A 10 -2.07 -2.94 9.33
CA PHE A 10 -3.50 -3.25 9.48
C PHE A 10 -3.88 -3.58 10.94
N TRP A 11 -3.19 -2.98 11.91
CA TRP A 11 -3.43 -3.23 13.34
C TRP A 11 -4.84 -2.82 13.81
N ASP A 12 -5.49 -1.93 13.07
CA ASP A 12 -6.81 -1.34 13.30
C ASP A 12 -7.94 -2.01 12.50
N ILE A 13 -7.64 -3.08 11.74
CA ILE A 13 -8.57 -3.63 10.75
C ILE A 13 -8.62 -5.15 10.84
N ASP A 14 -9.82 -5.68 10.77
CA ASP A 14 -10.03 -7.11 10.62
C ASP A 14 -9.63 -7.56 9.21
N MET A 15 -8.47 -8.20 9.09
CA MET A 15 -7.94 -8.72 7.83
C MET A 15 -8.88 -9.72 7.14
N THR A 16 -9.79 -10.37 7.87
CA THR A 16 -10.77 -11.29 7.27
C THR A 16 -11.76 -10.57 6.36
N THR A 17 -11.92 -9.25 6.53
CA THR A 17 -12.76 -8.38 5.69
C THR A 17 -12.01 -7.82 4.46
N LEU A 18 -10.70 -8.09 4.36
CA LEU A 18 -9.82 -7.52 3.35
C LEU A 18 -9.90 -8.29 2.03
N ASN A 19 -10.84 -7.91 1.16
CA ASN A 19 -10.97 -8.46 -0.18
C ASN A 19 -10.16 -7.67 -1.23
N GLN A 20 -9.83 -8.31 -2.36
CA GLN A 20 -9.07 -7.69 -3.49
C GLN A 20 -9.66 -6.38 -4.02
N THR A 21 -10.97 -6.16 -3.80
CA THR A 21 -11.68 -4.91 -4.11
C THR A 21 -11.11 -3.69 -3.38
N ASN A 22 -10.39 -3.89 -2.27
CA ASN A 22 -9.80 -2.81 -1.48
C ASN A 22 -8.33 -2.53 -1.82
N LYS A 23 -7.86 -2.89 -3.02
CA LYS A 23 -6.44 -2.74 -3.41
C LYS A 23 -5.86 -1.35 -3.15
N ASN A 24 -6.62 -0.29 -3.39
CA ASN A 24 -6.15 1.09 -3.17
C ASN A 24 -5.85 1.36 -1.69
N PHE A 25 -6.72 0.88 -0.83
CA PHE A 25 -6.57 0.96 0.62
C PHE A 25 -5.34 0.18 1.10
N ILE A 26 -5.20 -1.07 0.62
CA ILE A 26 -4.08 -1.96 0.96
C ILE A 26 -2.74 -1.32 0.56
N ILE A 27 -2.62 -0.86 -0.68
CA ILE A 27 -1.41 -0.23 -1.20
C ILE A 27 -1.05 1.00 -0.37
N ALA A 28 -1.99 1.92 -0.17
CA ALA A 28 -1.73 3.14 0.59
C ALA A 28 -1.31 2.84 2.03
N ARG A 29 -2.01 1.94 2.73
CA ARG A 29 -1.66 1.55 4.11
C ARG A 29 -0.29 0.91 4.22
N VAL A 30 0.08 0.03 3.29
CA VAL A 30 1.41 -0.59 3.28
C VAL A 30 2.50 0.45 3.02
N PHE A 31 2.26 1.43 2.14
CA PHE A 31 3.21 2.52 1.91
C PHE A 31 3.36 3.44 3.13
N MET A 32 2.29 3.64 3.92
CA MET A 32 2.32 4.49 5.12
C MET A 32 2.93 3.81 6.35
N TYR A 33 2.53 2.57 6.61
CA TYR A 33 2.78 1.90 7.89
C TYR A 33 3.36 0.49 7.74
N GLY A 34 3.50 -0.01 6.52
CA GLY A 34 4.01 -1.35 6.26
C GLY A 34 5.52 -1.45 6.45
N LYS A 35 6.00 -2.69 6.60
CA LYS A 35 7.43 -2.95 6.56
C LYS A 35 7.94 -2.80 5.13
N PHE A 36 9.23 -2.57 4.98
CA PHE A 36 9.86 -2.54 3.66
C PHE A 36 9.67 -3.85 2.87
N THR A 37 9.56 -4.99 3.56
CA THR A 37 9.20 -6.29 2.95
C THR A 37 7.79 -6.28 2.37
N ASP A 38 6.84 -5.67 3.06
CA ASP A 38 5.45 -5.53 2.60
C ASP A 38 5.38 -4.63 1.37
N ILE A 39 6.12 -3.51 1.38
CA ILE A 39 6.23 -2.61 0.22
C ILE A 39 6.81 -3.35 -0.99
N LYS A 40 7.84 -4.19 -0.80
CA LYS A 40 8.37 -5.05 -1.88
C LYS A 40 7.33 -6.03 -2.40
N THR A 41 6.52 -6.62 -1.53
CA THR A 41 5.42 -7.51 -1.94
C THR A 41 4.39 -6.76 -2.79
N ILE A 42 3.99 -5.55 -2.39
CA ILE A 42 3.09 -4.69 -3.17
C ILE A 42 3.66 -4.39 -4.55
N ILE A 43 4.93 -3.97 -4.62
CA ILE A 43 5.61 -3.64 -5.88
C ILE A 43 5.72 -4.85 -6.82
N LYS A 44 5.88 -6.06 -6.28
CA LYS A 44 5.92 -7.29 -7.07
C LYS A 44 4.53 -7.72 -7.57
N HIS A 45 3.47 -7.39 -6.83
CA HIS A 45 2.13 -7.88 -7.10
C HIS A 45 1.32 -6.94 -7.99
N TYR A 46 1.43 -5.63 -7.77
CA TYR A 46 0.65 -4.62 -8.50
C TYR A 46 1.52 -3.92 -9.54
N SER A 47 0.89 -3.53 -10.66
CA SER A 47 1.57 -2.71 -11.65
C SER A 47 1.86 -1.32 -11.11
N LYS A 48 2.88 -0.66 -11.67
CA LYS A 48 3.24 0.73 -11.31
C LYS A 48 2.04 1.69 -11.44
N GLN A 49 1.20 1.50 -12.45
CA GLN A 49 0.01 2.30 -12.68
C GLN A 49 -1.00 2.13 -11.55
N GLU A 50 -1.31 0.89 -11.15
CA GLU A 50 -2.22 0.61 -10.04
C GLU A 50 -1.72 1.19 -8.72
N ILE A 51 -0.40 1.11 -8.46
CA ILE A 51 0.19 1.70 -7.26
C ILE A 51 0.05 3.22 -7.30
N SER A 52 0.35 3.85 -8.44
CA SER A 52 0.23 5.31 -8.58
C SER A 52 -1.21 5.78 -8.40
N GLU A 53 -2.18 5.09 -9.01
CA GLU A 53 -3.60 5.40 -8.87
C GLU A 53 -4.09 5.23 -7.43
N ALA A 54 -3.70 4.12 -6.77
CA ALA A 54 -4.02 3.87 -5.38
C ALA A 54 -3.55 5.00 -4.45
N LEU A 55 -2.28 5.42 -4.61
CA LEU A 55 -1.71 6.49 -3.82
C LEU A 55 -2.38 7.84 -4.11
N LYS A 56 -2.67 8.15 -5.38
CA LYS A 56 -3.34 9.42 -5.76
C LYS A 56 -4.78 9.51 -5.26
N GLN A 57 -5.50 8.39 -5.23
CA GLN A 57 -6.90 8.35 -4.80
C GLN A 57 -7.05 8.30 -3.28
N TYR A 58 -6.01 7.88 -2.56
CA TYR A 58 -6.07 7.78 -1.11
C TYR A 58 -6.02 9.16 -0.45
N ARG A 59 -7.07 9.49 0.31
CA ARG A 59 -7.13 10.72 1.11
C ARG A 59 -6.37 10.53 2.41
N GLY A 60 -5.46 11.45 2.72
CA GLY A 60 -4.72 11.45 3.99
C GLY A 60 -3.39 10.71 3.95
N LEU A 61 -2.75 10.59 2.78
CA LEU A 61 -1.32 10.24 2.74
C LEU A 61 -0.51 11.29 3.49
N ASP A 62 0.36 10.84 4.39
CA ASP A 62 1.27 11.72 5.10
C ASP A 62 2.43 12.18 4.19
N GLN A 63 3.10 13.24 4.60
CA GLN A 63 4.15 13.87 3.80
C GLN A 63 5.38 12.96 3.59
N TYR A 64 5.69 12.07 4.55
CA TYR A 64 6.81 11.14 4.41
C TYR A 64 6.49 10.09 3.36
N THR A 65 5.28 9.54 3.38
CA THR A 65 4.82 8.58 2.38
C THR A 65 4.80 9.19 0.98
N ILE A 66 4.33 10.44 0.83
CA ILE A 66 4.37 11.14 -0.45
C ILE A 66 5.80 11.29 -0.95
N SER A 67 6.71 11.73 -0.07
CA SER A 67 8.13 11.94 -0.43
C SER A 67 8.81 10.62 -0.81
N PHE A 68 8.51 9.55 -0.07
CA PHE A 68 9.01 8.21 -0.35
C PHE A 68 8.49 7.65 -1.67
N ALA A 69 7.18 7.77 -1.91
CA ALA A 69 6.56 7.34 -3.17
C ALA A 69 7.10 8.11 -4.39
N LYS A 70 7.37 9.42 -4.25
CA LYS A 70 8.04 10.24 -5.28
C LYS A 70 9.45 9.75 -5.56
N ALA A 71 10.24 9.47 -4.51
CA ALA A 71 11.60 8.96 -4.66
C ALA A 71 11.64 7.60 -5.40
N LEU A 72 10.60 6.78 -5.22
CA LEU A 72 10.42 5.52 -5.93
C LEU A 72 9.75 5.67 -7.32
N GLY A 73 9.31 6.87 -7.67
CA GLY A 73 8.67 7.18 -8.96
C GLY A 73 7.22 6.71 -9.09
N TYR A 74 6.49 6.52 -7.99
CA TYR A 74 5.06 6.16 -7.97
C TYR A 74 4.12 7.37 -7.85
N LEU A 75 4.63 8.53 -7.44
CA LEU A 75 3.96 9.84 -7.44
C LEU A 75 4.81 10.87 -8.18
#